data_AF-A0A381NQG3-F1
#
_entry.id   AF-A0A381NQG3-F1
#
_cell.length_a   1.000
_cell.length_b   1.000
_cell.length_c   1.000
_cell.angle_alpha   90.00
_cell.angle_beta   90.00
_cell.angle_gamma   90.00
#
_symmetry.space_group_name_H-M   'P 1'
#
loop_
_entity.id
_entity.type
_entity.pdbx_description
1 polymer ?
#
loop_
_entity_poly.entity_id
_entity_poly.type
_entity_poly.pdbx_seq_one_letter_code
_entity_poly.pdbx_strand_id
1 'polypeptide(L)' 'MFNATLRVLSYNIYWGGHQKDLEETIEVIRKSGADLVGIQENVNREYEDQ' A
#
# COMPACT_ATOMS: atom_id res chain seq x y z
N MET A 1 11.01 5.45 30.13
CA MET A 1 11.70 5.01 28.90
C MET A 1 10.71 5.07 27.76
N PHE A 2 11.04 5.78 26.67
CA PHE A 2 10.15 5.85 25.50
C PHE A 2 10.27 4.54 24.74
N ASN A 3 9.16 3.79 24.64
CA ASN A 3 9.14 2.56 23.86
C ASN A 3 8.67 2.90 22.45
N ALA A 4 9.62 3.12 21.54
CA ALA A 4 9.34 3.46 20.15
C ALA A 4 9.34 2.19 19.30
N THR A 5 8.21 1.49 19.26
CA THR A 5 8.00 0.40 18.31
C THR A 5 7.57 1.00 16.97
N LEU A 6 8.30 0.71 15.90
CA LEU A 6 7.94 1.08 14.53
C LEU A 6 7.36 -0.14 13.80
N ARG A 7 6.11 -0.06 13.35
CA ARG A 7 5.47 -1.09 12.53
C ARG A 7 5.52 -0.69 11.08
N VAL A 8 6.08 -1.56 10.24
CA VAL A 8 6.27 -1.32 8.81
C VAL A 8 5.46 -2.33 8.01
N LEU A 9 4.67 -1.85 7.06
CA LEU A 9 4.00 -2.66 6.05
C LEU A 9 4.70 -2.47 4.70
N SER A 10 5.06 -3.57 4.03
CA SER A 10 5.43 -3.57 2.61
C SER A 10 4.33 -4.29 1.84
N TYR A 11 3.69 -3.59 0.89
CA TYR A 11 2.52 -4.11 0.19
C TYR A 11 2.58 -3.86 -1.32
N ASN A 12 2.62 -4.95 -2.07
CA ASN A 12 2.46 -4.93 -3.52
C ASN A 12 0.96 -4.90 -3.87
N ILE A 13 0.52 -3.84 -4.53
CA ILE A 13 -0.90 -3.65 -4.88
C ILE A 13 -1.25 -4.17 -6.28
N TYR A 14 -0.31 -4.84 -6.96
CA TYR A 14 -0.48 -5.57 -8.22
C TYR A 14 -1.12 -4.74 -9.33
N TRP A 15 -0.29 -4.13 -10.18
CA TRP A 15 -0.71 -3.21 -11.24
C TRP A 15 -1.58 -2.06 -10.72
N GLY A 16 -1.14 -1.39 -9.65
CA GLY A 16 -1.76 -0.17 -9.13
C GLY A 16 -3.14 -0.40 -8.54
N GLY A 17 -3.43 -1.63 -8.12
CA GLY A 17 -4.77 -2.02 -7.71
C GLY A 17 -5.72 -2.26 -8.88
N HIS A 18 -5.26 -2.49 -10.12
CA HIS A 18 -6.19 -2.77 -11.23
C HIS A 18 -7.02 -4.04 -11.01
N GLN A 19 -6.45 -5.04 -10.35
CA GLN A 19 -7.16 -6.28 -10.01
C GLN A 19 -7.59 -6.34 -8.55
N LYS A 20 -7.27 -5.31 -7.75
CA LYS A 20 -7.60 -5.24 -6.33
C LYS A 20 -8.44 -4.01 -6.05
N ASP A 21 -9.57 -4.20 -5.42
CA ASP A 21 -10.42 -3.09 -5.06
C ASP A 21 -9.65 -2.05 -4.21
N LEU A 22 -9.82 -0.77 -4.51
CA LEU A 22 -9.11 0.30 -3.82
C LEU A 22 -9.50 0.32 -2.35
N GLU A 23 -10.77 0.09 -2.08
CA GLU A 23 -11.37 -0.01 -0.76
C GLU A 23 -10.77 -1.19 0.04
N GLU A 24 -10.54 -2.34 -0.61
CA GLU A 24 -9.85 -3.48 0.02
C GLU A 24 -8.41 -3.11 0.38
N THR A 25 -7.70 -2.45 -0.52
CA THR A 25 -6.32 -1.99 -0.30
C THR A 25 -6.24 -1.01 0.88
N ILE A 26 -7.18 -0.07 0.97
CA ILE A 26 -7.31 0.87 2.08
C ILE A 26 -7.57 0.12 3.39
N GLU A 27 -8.48 -0.87 3.39
CA GLU A 27 -8.80 -1.65 4.58
C GLU A 27 -7.61 -2.49 5.07
N VAL A 28 -6.82 -3.07 4.16
CA VAL A 28 -5.57 -3.78 4.52
C VAL A 28 -4.60 -2.83 5.22
N ILE A 29 -4.38 -1.64 4.63
CA ILE A 29 -3.47 -0.64 5.21
C ILE A 29 -3.98 -0.20 6.60
N ARG A 30 -5.27 0.10 6.75
CA ARG A 30 -5.86 0.48 8.04
C ARG A 30 -5.71 -0.59 9.10
N LYS A 31 -6.05 -1.84 8.77
CA LYS A 31 -5.99 -2.97 9.72
C LYS A 31 -4.56 -3.34 10.12
N SER A 32 -3.57 -3.04 9.28
CA SER A 32 -2.16 -3.29 9.61
C SER A 32 -1.68 -2.49 10.83
N GLY A 33 -2.29 -1.33 11.08
CA GLY A 33 -1.82 -0.36 12.07
C GLY A 33 -0.38 0.08 11.82
N ALA A 34 0.15 -0.06 10.61
CA ALA A 34 1.51 0.32 10.31
C ALA A 34 1.72 1.83 10.46
N ASP A 35 2.88 2.20 10.98
CA ASP A 35 3.33 3.58 11.13
C ASP A 35 4.03 4.06 9.83
N LEU A 36 4.55 3.12 9.04
CA LEU A 36 5.12 3.35 7.71
C LEU A 36 4.63 2.28 6.73
N VAL A 37 4.19 2.71 5.55
CA VAL A 37 3.72 1.81 4.49
C VAL A 37 4.54 2.06 3.23
N GLY A 38 5.19 1.01 2.73
CA GLY A 38 5.81 0.97 1.41
C GLY A 38 4.88 0.27 0.43
N ILE A 39 4.53 0.95 -0.67
CA ILE A 39 3.67 0.41 -1.73
C ILE A 39 4.51 0.06 -2.95
N GLN A 40 4.25 -1.10 -3.57
CA GLN A 40 4.88 -1.53 -4.83
C GLN A 40 3.86 -1.70 -5.95
N GLU A 41 4.35 -1.61 -7.19
CA GLU A 41 3.57 -1.72 -8.41
C GLU A 41 2.45 -0.69 -8.53
N ASN A 42 2.60 0.50 -7.95
CA ASN A 42 1.69 1.61 -8.26
C ASN A 42 1.91 2.06 -9.71
N VAL A 43 1.11 1.56 -10.65
CA VAL A 43 1.16 2.00 -12.05
C VAL A 43 0.45 3.33 -12.19
N ASN A 44 1.09 4.25 -12.91
CA ASN A 44 0.55 5.56 -13.19
C ASN A 44 -0.33 5.45 -14.43
N ARG A 45 -1.65 5.61 -14.28
CA ARG A 45 -2.67 5.38 -15.33
C ARG A 45 -2.42 6.13 -16.64
N GLU A 46 -1.61 7.19 -16.62
CA GLU A 46 -1.35 8.05 -17.79
C GLU A 46 -0.20 7.55 -18.70
N TYR A 47 0.53 6.49 -18.32
CA TYR A 47 1.72 6.03 -19.05
C TYR A 47 1.56 4.69 -19.79
N GLU A 48 0.38 4.07 -19.79
CA GLU A 48 0.16 2.77 -20.48
C GLU A 48 -0.19 2.89 -21.97
N ASP A 49 -0.38 4.11 -22.50
CA ASP A 49 -0.67 4.36 -23.93
C ASP A 49 0.56 4.84 -24.76
N GLN A 50 1.80 4.60 -24.30
CA GLN A 50 3.03 4.88 -25.08
C GLN A 50 3.86 3.62 -25.38
#